data_AF-A0A920N868-F1
#
_entry.id   AF-A0A920N868-F1
#
_cell.length_a   1.000
_cell.length_b   1.000
_cell.length_c   1.000
_cell.angle_alpha   90.00
_cell.angle_beta   90.00
_cell.angle_gamma   90.00
#
_symmetry.space_group_name_H-M   'P 1'
#
loop_
_entity.id
_entity.type
_entity.pdbx_description
1 polymer ?
#
loop_
_entity_poly.entity_id
_entity_poly.type
_entity_poly.pdbx_seq_one_letter_code
_entity_poly.pdbx_strand_id
1 'polypeptide(L)'
;MHRHYFEPDKQRVIPSRALEDVFYTGRRRWGVEARWLAVSAQAMNIDHKPKTVFEKAAVRVLATGKKRHEEVRDGTYRMAAPIVLFANCIRCHTTRRRNPVAGLVLSMPVKSE
;
A
#
# COMPACT_ATOMS: atom_id res chain seq x y z
N MET A 1 8.65 8.54 9.75
CA MET A 1 7.23 8.96 9.63
C MET A 1 6.88 9.76 10.89
N HIS A 2 6.38 10.98 10.73
CA HIS A 2 6.46 12.05 11.74
C HIS A 2 5.55 11.81 12.96
N ARG A 3 6.11 12.01 14.17
CA ARG A 3 5.46 11.89 15.50
C ARG A 3 4.12 12.63 15.62
N HIS A 4 3.89 13.64 14.79
CA HIS A 4 2.67 14.45 14.76
C HIS A 4 1.42 13.70 14.27
N TYR A 5 1.55 12.59 13.55
CA TYR A 5 0.40 11.75 13.16
C TYR A 5 -0.03 10.75 14.26
N PHE A 6 0.76 10.63 15.33
CA PHE A 6 0.64 9.57 16.33
C PHE A 6 0.62 10.10 17.76
N GLU A 7 0.19 11.34 17.97
CA GLU A 7 -0.01 11.90 19.32
C GLU A 7 -1.08 11.07 20.08
N PRO A 8 -0.80 10.58 21.30
CA PRO A 8 -1.72 9.68 22.01
C PRO A 8 -3.06 10.33 22.37
N ASP A 9 -3.05 11.66 22.51
CA ASP A 9 -4.11 12.46 23.17
C ASP A 9 -4.98 13.26 22.18
N LYS A 10 -4.63 13.25 20.90
CA LYS A 10 -5.46 13.80 19.80
C LYS A 10 -6.14 12.67 19.05
N GLN A 11 -7.30 12.95 18.44
CA GLN A 11 -7.96 12.03 17.51
C GLN A 11 -6.91 11.49 16.54
N ARG A 12 -6.58 10.20 16.69
CA ARG A 12 -5.45 9.59 15.99
C ARG A 12 -5.78 9.56 14.50
N VAL A 13 -5.07 10.36 13.72
CA VAL A 13 -5.16 10.29 12.26
C VAL A 13 -4.78 8.87 11.86
N ILE A 14 -5.64 8.20 11.09
CA ILE A 14 -5.36 6.85 10.60
C ILE A 14 -4.07 6.93 9.77
N PRO A 15 -3.03 6.15 10.06
CA PRO A 15 -1.72 6.31 9.42
C PRO A 15 -1.75 6.20 7.90
N SER A 16 -2.65 5.36 7.35
CA SER A 16 -2.85 5.24 5.91
C SER A 16 -3.43 6.52 5.29
N ARG A 17 -4.28 7.23 6.03
CA ARG A 17 -4.92 8.48 5.60
C ARG A 17 -3.94 9.66 5.60
N ALA A 18 -2.99 9.66 6.53
CA ALA A 18 -1.93 10.67 6.60
C ALA A 18 -1.06 10.76 5.33
N LEU A 19 -1.04 9.70 4.50
CA LEU A 19 -0.27 9.66 3.26
C LEU A 19 -1.13 9.88 2.01
N GLU A 20 -2.45 10.04 2.14
CA GLU A 20 -3.34 10.30 1.00
C GLU A 20 -2.99 11.63 0.31
N ASP A 21 -2.60 12.65 1.06
CA ASP A 21 -2.14 13.94 0.51
C ASP A 21 -0.84 13.78 -0.30
N VAL A 22 0.03 12.86 0.12
CA VAL A 22 1.26 12.52 -0.62
C VAL A 22 0.89 11.82 -1.92
N PHE A 23 -0.07 10.89 -1.90
CA PHE A 23 -0.53 10.19 -3.10
C PHE A 23 -1.21 11.16 -4.07
N TYR A 24 -2.05 12.06 -3.55
CA TYR A 24 -2.69 13.11 -4.33
C TYR A 24 -1.66 14.01 -5.02
N THR A 25 -0.66 14.47 -4.27
CA THR A 25 0.43 15.30 -4.79
C THR A 25 1.25 14.55 -5.83
N GLY A 26 1.55 13.27 -5.58
CA GLY A 26 2.31 12.41 -6.49
C GLY A 26 1.64 12.27 -7.86
N ARG A 27 0.32 12.03 -7.84
CA ARG A 27 -0.48 11.98 -9.07
C ARG A 27 -0.49 13.32 -9.80
N ARG A 28 -0.73 14.42 -9.08
CA ARG A 28 -0.88 15.75 -9.68
C ARG A 28 0.43 16.31 -10.25
N ARG A 29 1.57 16.06 -9.60
CA ARG A 29 2.86 16.62 -9.99
C ARG A 29 3.67 15.73 -10.92
N TRP A 30 3.57 14.41 -10.76
CA TRP A 30 4.46 13.47 -11.45
C TRP A 30 3.72 12.38 -12.23
N GLY A 31 2.38 12.39 -12.26
CA GLY A 31 1.61 11.33 -12.91
C GLY A 31 1.78 9.95 -12.28
N VAL A 32 2.30 9.89 -11.05
CA VAL A 32 2.49 8.65 -10.30
C VAL A 32 1.25 8.39 -9.45
N GLU A 33 0.52 7.33 -9.75
CA GLU A 33 -0.57 6.86 -8.93
C GLU A 33 -0.06 5.93 -7.84
N ALA A 34 -0.55 6.11 -6.62
CA ALA A 34 -0.22 5.28 -5.47
C ALA A 34 -1.50 4.82 -4.78
N ARG A 35 -1.55 3.54 -4.40
CA ARG A 35 -2.68 3.01 -3.62
C ARG A 35 -2.25 1.93 -2.64
N TRP A 36 -2.97 1.89 -1.53
CA TRP A 36 -2.87 0.82 -0.55
C TRP A 36 -3.43 -0.50 -1.08
N LEU A 37 -2.81 -1.60 -0.67
CA LEU A 37 -3.21 -2.96 -1.01
C LEU A 37 -3.24 -3.84 0.24
N ALA A 38 -4.36 -4.49 0.50
CA ALA A 38 -4.46 -5.52 1.53
C ALA A 38 -3.86 -6.83 0.97
N VAL A 39 -2.82 -7.36 1.64
CA VAL A 39 -2.14 -8.59 1.25
C VAL A 39 -2.49 -9.73 2.20
N SER A 40 -1.93 -9.73 3.41
CA SER A 40 -2.31 -10.66 4.49
C SER A 40 -2.86 -9.95 5.73
N ALA A 41 -2.70 -8.62 5.81
CA ALA A 41 -3.42 -7.79 6.77
C ALA A 41 -4.89 -7.66 6.38
N GLN A 42 -5.78 -7.57 7.38
CA GLN A 42 -7.18 -7.25 7.13
C GLN A 42 -7.29 -5.88 6.45
N ALA A 43 -8.13 -5.80 5.42
CA ALA A 43 -8.45 -4.54 4.76
C ALA A 43 -9.26 -3.65 5.72
N MET A 44 -8.64 -2.56 6.20
CA MET A 44 -9.31 -1.56 7.04
C MET A 44 -10.23 -0.63 6.24
N ASN A 45 -10.06 -0.59 4.92
CA ASN A 45 -10.91 0.11 3.97
C ASN A 45 -11.18 -0.80 2.76
N ILE A 46 -12.41 -0.82 2.27
CA ILE A 46 -12.82 -1.61 1.10
C ILE A 46 -11.99 -1.27 -0.15
N ASP A 47 -11.53 -0.03 -0.28
CA ASP A 47 -10.70 0.41 -1.41
C ASP A 47 -9.32 -0.23 -1.45
N HIS A 48 -8.85 -0.76 -0.33
CA HIS A 48 -7.55 -1.43 -0.25
C HIS A 48 -7.62 -2.89 -0.70
N LYS A 49 -8.83 -3.44 -0.93
CA LYS A 49 -8.94 -4.80 -1.48
C LYS A 49 -8.36 -4.85 -2.89
N PRO A 50 -7.75 -5.98 -3.30
CA PRO A 50 -7.28 -6.17 -4.68
C PRO A 50 -8.46 -6.17 -5.65
N LYS A 51 -8.41 -5.30 -6.65
CA LYS A 51 -9.44 -5.11 -7.68
C LYS A 51 -8.99 -5.69 -9.02
N THR A 52 -7.77 -5.36 -9.46
CA THR A 52 -7.25 -5.71 -10.79
C THR A 52 -6.60 -7.10 -10.84
N VAL A 53 -6.36 -7.61 -12.06
CA VAL A 53 -5.61 -8.86 -12.26
C VAL A 53 -4.19 -8.74 -11.71
N PHE A 54 -3.52 -7.61 -11.97
CA PHE A 54 -2.21 -7.28 -11.42
C PHE A 54 -2.22 -7.32 -9.89
N GLU A 55 -3.20 -6.68 -9.24
CA GLU A 55 -3.28 -6.64 -7.77
C GLU A 55 -3.54 -8.01 -7.16
N LYS A 56 -4.40 -8.82 -7.78
CA LYS A 56 -4.65 -10.20 -7.33
C LYS A 56 -3.42 -11.08 -7.47
N ALA A 57 -2.58 -10.86 -8.48
CA ALA A 57 -1.29 -11.54 -8.63
C ALA A 57 -0.28 -11.02 -7.60
N ALA A 58 -0.20 -9.70 -7.42
CA ALA A 58 0.65 -9.05 -6.42
C ALA A 58 0.37 -9.59 -5.01
N VAL A 59 -0.89 -9.71 -4.60
CA VAL A 59 -1.24 -10.26 -3.28
C VAL A 59 -0.68 -11.68 -3.09
N ARG A 60 -0.83 -12.55 -4.08
CA ARG A 60 -0.28 -13.92 -4.04
C ARG A 60 1.24 -13.91 -3.91
N VAL A 61 1.92 -13.06 -4.69
CA VAL A 61 3.38 -12.96 -4.71
C VAL A 61 3.94 -12.35 -3.43
N LEU A 62 3.33 -11.28 -2.92
CA LEU A 62 3.78 -10.60 -1.72
C LEU A 62 3.51 -11.42 -0.46
N ALA A 63 2.42 -12.20 -0.43
CA ALA A 63 2.10 -13.09 0.68
C ALA A 63 3.14 -14.21 0.89
N THR A 64 3.89 -14.60 -0.14
CA THR A 64 4.99 -15.58 -0.03
C THR A 64 6.31 -14.97 0.44
N GLY A 65 6.35 -13.65 0.69
CA GLY A 65 7.54 -12.94 1.17
C GLY A 65 8.43 -12.36 0.07
N LYS A 66 7.99 -12.37 -1.21
CA LYS A 66 8.74 -11.67 -2.26
C LYS A 66 8.76 -10.16 -2.00
N LYS A 67 9.88 -9.53 -2.37
CA LYS A 67 10.13 -8.10 -2.15
C LYS A 67 9.35 -7.17 -3.08
N ARG A 68 8.92 -7.66 -4.26
CA ARG A 68 8.11 -6.89 -5.22
C ARG A 68 7.43 -7.78 -6.25
N HIS A 69 6.38 -7.26 -6.87
CA HIS A 69 5.76 -7.76 -8.10
C HIS A 69 5.62 -6.59 -9.08
N GLU A 70 5.99 -6.78 -10.34
CA GLU A 70 6.07 -5.71 -11.33
C GLU A 70 5.51 -6.17 -12.67
N GLU A 71 4.99 -5.22 -13.45
CA GLU A 71 4.48 -5.42 -14.79
C GLU A 71 4.66 -4.13 -15.58
N VAL A 72 5.03 -4.24 -16.86
CA VAL A 72 4.82 -3.16 -17.84
C VAL A 72 3.74 -3.64 -18.80
N ARG A 73 2.66 -2.87 -18.92
CA ARG A 73 1.54 -3.21 -19.79
C ARG A 73 0.82 -1.95 -20.23
N ASP A 74 0.51 -1.88 -21.54
CA ASP A 74 -0.24 -0.77 -22.15
C ASP A 74 0.37 0.61 -21.82
N GLY A 75 1.70 0.75 -21.98
CA GLY A 75 2.43 2.00 -21.69
C GLY A 75 2.45 2.39 -20.20
N THR A 76 2.06 1.50 -19.29
CA THR A 76 2.05 1.75 -17.84
C THR A 76 2.96 0.75 -17.14
N TYR A 77 3.92 1.24 -16.37
CA TYR A 77 4.64 0.44 -15.40
C TYR A 77 3.86 0.41 -14.09
N ARG A 78 3.68 -0.79 -13.55
CA ARG A 78 3.06 -1.04 -12.25
C ARG A 78 4.02 -1.83 -11.38
N MET A 79 4.13 -1.43 -10.12
CA MET A 79 4.85 -2.19 -9.11
C MET A 79 4.03 -2.30 -7.84
N ALA A 80 4.13 -3.44 -7.17
CA ALA A 80 3.58 -3.68 -5.85
C ALA A 80 4.71 -4.11 -4.92
N ALA A 81 4.86 -3.42 -3.79
CA ALA A 81 5.86 -3.73 -2.77
C ALA A 81 5.20 -3.99 -1.41
N PRO A 82 5.77 -4.88 -0.57
CA PRO A 82 5.20 -5.21 0.72
C PRO A 82 5.51 -4.15 1.76
N ILE A 83 4.56 -3.90 2.65
CA ILE A 83 4.71 -3.13 3.87
C ILE A 83 4.45 -4.11 5.01
N VAL A 84 5.51 -4.51 5.71
CA VAL A 84 5.38 -5.36 6.88
C VAL A 84 4.89 -4.50 8.05
N LEU A 85 3.78 -4.89 8.65
CA LEU A 85 3.16 -4.17 9.75
C LEU A 85 3.77 -4.64 11.07
N PHE A 86 4.35 -3.71 11.82
CA PHE A 86 4.98 -3.95 13.13
C PHE A 86 4.36 -3.09 14.23
N ALA A 87 4.63 -3.43 15.49
CA ALA A 87 4.33 -2.60 16.66
C ALA A 87 2.90 -2.01 16.68
N ASN A 88 2.76 -0.69 16.62
CA ASN A 88 1.46 -0.04 16.70
C ASN A 88 0.52 -0.38 15.54
N CYS A 89 1.04 -0.82 14.39
CA CYS A 89 0.22 -1.18 13.24
C CYS A 89 -0.58 -2.47 13.49
N ILE A 90 0.01 -3.45 14.19
CA ILE A 90 -0.67 -4.74 14.41
C ILE A 90 -1.86 -4.62 15.37
N ARG A 91 -1.91 -3.58 16.22
CA ARG A 91 -3.02 -3.35 17.17
C ARG A 91 -4.39 -3.29 16.51
N CYS A 92 -4.45 -2.77 15.28
CA CYS A 92 -5.70 -2.66 14.51
C CYS A 92 -5.77 -3.65 13.33
N HIS A 93 -4.63 -4.13 12.83
CA HIS A 93 -4.58 -4.92 11.59
C HIS A 93 -4.62 -6.44 11.79
N THR A 94 -4.44 -6.96 13.02
CA THR A 94 -4.51 -8.40 13.29
C THR A 94 -4.70 -8.70 14.78
N THR A 95 -5.30 -9.85 15.09
CA THR A 95 -5.31 -10.44 16.44
C THR A 95 -4.28 -11.57 16.59
N ARG A 96 -3.52 -11.89 15.53
CA ARG A 96 -2.55 -13.00 15.48
C ARG A 96 -1.11 -12.54 15.71
N ARG A 97 -0.26 -13.44 16.25
CA ARG A 97 1.14 -13.19 16.63
C ARG A 97 2.13 -12.92 15.47
N ARG A 98 1.77 -13.21 14.21
CA ARG A 98 2.67 -12.98 13.05
C ARG A 98 2.44 -11.60 12.44
N ASN A 99 3.52 -10.89 12.11
CA ASN A 99 3.46 -9.60 11.42
C ASN A 99 2.78 -9.75 10.05
N PRO A 100 1.58 -9.16 9.85
CA PRO A 100 0.89 -9.22 8.58
C PRO A 100 1.51 -8.24 7.59
N VAL A 101 1.24 -8.49 6.31
CA VAL A 101 1.75 -7.72 5.20
C VAL A 101 0.60 -6.91 4.60
N ALA A 102 0.81 -5.61 4.45
CA ALA A 102 0.08 -4.76 3.52
C ALA A 102 0.94 -4.54 2.28
N GLY A 103 0.44 -3.80 1.30
CA GLY A 103 1.18 -3.45 0.10
C GLY A 103 0.94 -2.00 -0.31
N LEU A 104 1.90 -1.48 -1.06
CA LEU A 104 1.79 -0.25 -1.82
C LEU A 104 1.91 -0.60 -3.29
N VAL A 105 0.91 -0.20 -4.07
CA VAL A 105 0.96 -0.26 -5.53
C VAL A 105 1.31 1.13 -6.04
N LEU A 106 2.33 1.21 -6.88
CA LEU A 106 2.66 2.39 -7.65
C LEU A 106 2.38 2.11 -9.13
N SER A 107 1.89 3.11 -9.84
CA SER A 107 1.68 3.06 -11.30
C SER A 107 2.14 4.37 -11.91
N MET A 108 2.86 4.28 -13.02
CA MET A 108 3.34 5.45 -13.75
C MET A 108 3.39 5.17 -15.25
N PRO A 109 3.12 6.18 -16.09
CA PRO A 109 3.29 6.04 -17.52
C PRO A 109 4.78 5.84 -17.84
N VAL A 110 5.07 4.97 -18.78
CA VAL A 110 6.41 4.77 -19.33
C VAL A 110 6.37 4.96 -20.83
N LYS A 111 7.38 5.63 -21.39
CA LYS A 111 7.55 5.67 -22.84
C LYS A 111 7.96 4.27 -23.29
N SER A 112 7.18 3.69 -24.20
CA SER A 112 7.65 2.59 -25.02
C SER A 112 8.80 3.12 -25.88
N GLU A 113 9.93 2.43 -25.87
CA GLU A 113 11.03 2.70 -26.81
C GLU A 113 10.59 2.34 -28.24
#